data_AF-M5EBZ3-F1
#
_entry.id   AF-M5EBZ3-F1
#
_cell.length_a   1.000
_cell.length_b   1.000
_cell.length_c   1.000
_cell.angle_alpha   90.00
_cell.angle_beta   90.00
_cell.angle_gamma   90.00
#
_symmetry.space_group_name_H-M   'P 1'
#
loop_
_entity.id
_entity.type
_entity.pdbx_description
1 polymer ?
#
loop_
_entity_poly.entity_id
_entity_poly.type
_entity_poly.pdbx_seq_one_letter_code
_entity_poly.pdbx_strand_id
1 'polypeptide(L)'
;MKIAALVLAFAAVASAVPLTRRDEIAHCGNGGDIDVSQIMWQVQQAPRENRHSGYPHQFKDYEGLPMSSACDDASMMLELPVFADGHPYNLEQGESPGAVRAIYSIDDNALCAIVAHDTNDSNFHLCDM
;
A
#
# COMPACT_ATOMS: atom_id res chain seq x y z
N MET A 1 -27.12 62.81 24.64
CA MET A 1 -26.12 62.13 23.79
C MET A 1 -26.00 60.69 24.27
N LYS A 2 -26.35 59.69 23.46
CA LYS A 2 -26.25 58.27 23.83
C LYS A 2 -25.21 57.63 22.91
N ILE A 3 -24.10 57.17 23.49
CA ILE A 3 -23.00 56.52 22.78
C ILE A 3 -23.38 55.04 22.63
N ALA A 4 -23.54 54.58 21.39
CA ALA A 4 -23.77 53.18 21.08
C ALA A 4 -22.40 52.46 21.05
N ALA A 5 -22.24 51.46 21.91
CA ALA A 5 -21.06 50.60 21.94
C ALA A 5 -21.16 49.53 20.84
N LEU A 6 -20.20 49.54 19.92
CA LEU A 6 -20.09 48.56 18.84
C LEU A 6 -19.17 47.42 19.32
N VAL A 7 -19.74 46.24 19.57
CA VAL A 7 -18.98 45.05 19.97
C VAL A 7 -18.48 44.35 18.71
N LEU A 8 -17.17 44.45 18.45
CA LEU A 8 -16.48 43.68 17.41
C LEU A 8 -16.25 42.25 17.93
N ALA A 9 -17.01 41.29 17.40
CA ALA A 9 -16.76 39.88 17.62
C ALA A 9 -15.56 39.42 16.77
N PHE A 10 -14.44 39.11 17.42
CA PHE A 10 -13.31 38.42 16.79
C PHE A 10 -13.67 36.95 16.59
N ALA A 11 -13.96 36.55 15.34
CA ALA A 11 -14.06 35.15 14.97
C ALA A 11 -12.64 34.55 14.88
N ALA A 12 -12.28 33.69 15.84
CA ALA A 12 -11.05 32.93 15.77
C ALA A 12 -11.19 31.84 14.69
N VAL A 13 -10.46 31.99 13.59
CA VAL A 13 -10.37 30.97 12.54
C VAL A 13 -9.37 29.91 13.03
N ALA A 14 -9.87 28.77 13.50
CA ALA A 14 -9.03 27.64 13.84
C ALA A 14 -8.57 26.98 12.54
N SER A 15 -7.30 27.17 12.17
CA SER A 15 -6.66 26.45 11.07
C SER A 15 -6.53 24.98 11.46
N ALA A 16 -7.32 24.10 10.85
CA ALA A 16 -7.08 22.67 10.95
C ALA A 16 -5.77 22.36 10.21
N VAL A 17 -4.72 22.01 10.96
CA VAL A 17 -3.50 21.47 10.36
C VAL A 17 -3.85 20.10 9.79
N PRO A 18 -3.65 19.84 8.49
CA PRO A 18 -3.88 18.50 7.96
C PRO A 18 -2.95 17.52 8.69
N LEU A 19 -3.54 16.49 9.30
CA LEU A 19 -2.80 15.33 9.79
C LEU A 19 -2.21 14.62 8.57
N THR A 20 -0.92 14.83 8.30
CA THR A 20 -0.19 13.95 7.40
C THR A 20 -0.09 12.58 8.07
N ARG A 21 -0.60 11.55 7.41
CA ARG A 21 -0.28 10.16 7.75
C ARG A 21 1.25 10.07 7.76
N ARG A 22 1.86 9.46 8.79
CA ARG A 22 3.30 9.23 8.76
C ARG A 22 3.57 8.33 7.55
N ASP A 23 4.48 8.75 6.69
CA ASP A 23 4.98 7.92 5.61
C ASP A 23 5.71 6.75 6.28
N GLU A 24 5.09 5.59 6.24
CA GLU A 24 5.63 4.35 6.78
C GLU A 24 6.49 3.73 5.67
N ILE A 25 7.71 3.33 6.02
CA ILE A 25 8.67 2.77 5.07
C ILE A 25 8.85 1.30 5.40
N ALA A 26 8.61 0.43 4.42
CA ALA A 26 8.92 -0.99 4.53
C ALA A 26 10.30 -1.28 3.95
N HIS A 27 11.18 -1.88 4.73
CA HIS A 27 12.54 -2.26 4.36
C HIS A 27 12.55 -3.68 3.79
N CYS A 28 12.76 -3.80 2.47
CA CYS A 28 12.65 -5.06 1.73
C CYS A 28 14.01 -5.63 1.29
N GLY A 29 15.07 -5.37 2.04
CA GLY A 29 16.43 -5.84 1.72
C GLY A 29 16.87 -5.43 0.31
N ASN A 30 17.10 -6.42 -0.56
CA ASN A 30 17.49 -6.17 -1.96
C ASN A 30 16.39 -5.51 -2.81
N GLY A 31 15.15 -5.51 -2.34
CA GLY A 31 14.02 -4.80 -2.94
C GLY A 31 14.02 -3.29 -2.66
N GLY A 32 14.83 -2.83 -1.70
CA GLY A 32 14.92 -1.43 -1.28
C GLY A 32 13.84 -1.01 -0.28
N ASP A 33 13.74 0.30 -0.06
CA ASP A 33 12.79 0.94 0.85
C ASP A 33 11.50 1.28 0.10
N ILE A 34 10.36 0.87 0.64
CA ILE A 34 9.05 1.00 0.02
C ILE A 34 8.19 1.99 0.80
N ASP A 35 7.70 3.03 0.11
CA ASP A 35 6.67 3.93 0.67
C ASP A 35 5.32 3.20 0.73
N VAL A 36 4.91 2.83 1.95
CA VAL A 36 3.68 2.06 2.19
C VAL A 36 2.44 2.86 1.79
N SER A 37 2.42 4.17 2.00
CA SER A 37 1.27 5.01 1.63
C SER A 37 1.06 5.03 0.11
N GLN A 38 2.16 5.10 -0.64
CA GLN A 38 2.14 5.02 -2.09
C GLN A 38 1.68 3.65 -2.57
N ILE A 39 2.17 2.56 -1.97
CA ILE A 39 1.74 1.20 -2.32
C ILE A 39 0.28 0.95 -1.98
N MET A 40 -0.21 1.43 -0.84
CA MET A 40 -1.63 1.36 -0.51
C MET A 40 -2.47 2.05 -1.60
N TRP A 41 -2.05 3.22 -2.10
CA TRP A 41 -2.75 3.90 -3.18
C TRP A 41 -2.75 3.07 -4.48
N GLN A 42 -1.61 2.49 -4.85
CA GLN A 42 -1.51 1.62 -6.04
C GLN A 42 -2.39 0.37 -5.92
N VAL A 43 -2.36 -0.30 -4.77
CA VAL A 43 -3.19 -1.48 -4.49
C VAL A 43 -4.67 -1.14 -4.59
N GLN A 44 -5.10 0.03 -4.10
CA GLN A 44 -6.49 0.49 -4.22
C GLN A 44 -6.93 0.76 -5.66
N GLN A 45 -5.99 0.97 -6.59
CA GLN A 45 -6.26 1.11 -8.03
C GLN A 45 -6.00 -0.19 -8.81
N ALA A 46 -5.48 -1.24 -8.16
CA ALA A 46 -5.09 -2.47 -8.82
C ALA A 46 -6.31 -3.29 -9.28
N PRO A 47 -6.20 -4.01 -10.43
CA PRO A 47 -7.25 -4.92 -10.88
C PRO A 47 -7.58 -5.99 -9.83
N ARG A 48 -8.86 -6.36 -9.75
CA ARG A 48 -9.38 -7.40 -8.85
C ARG A 48 -9.66 -8.69 -9.61
N GLU A 49 -8.66 -9.17 -10.33
CA GLU A 49 -8.77 -10.34 -11.18
C GLU A 49 -7.53 -11.23 -11.01
N ASN A 50 -7.73 -12.54 -10.97
CA ASN A 50 -6.64 -13.49 -10.99
C ASN A 50 -6.24 -13.77 -12.44
N ARG A 51 -5.16 -13.16 -12.92
CA ARG A 51 -4.70 -13.37 -14.29
C ARG A 51 -3.96 -14.70 -14.40
N HIS A 52 -4.24 -15.43 -15.48
CA HIS A 52 -3.53 -16.68 -15.79
C HIS A 52 -2.06 -16.44 -16.19
N SER A 53 -1.77 -15.26 -16.73
CA SER A 53 -0.44 -14.83 -17.13
C SER A 53 -0.18 -13.40 -16.69
N GLY A 54 1.02 -13.13 -16.18
CA GLY A 54 1.40 -11.81 -15.69
C GLY A 54 0.74 -11.49 -14.35
N TYR A 55 0.65 -10.19 -14.05
CA TYR A 55 0.14 -9.68 -12.79
C TYR A 55 -1.14 -8.86 -12.98
N PRO A 56 -1.98 -8.75 -11.94
CA PRO A 56 -1.91 -9.49 -10.68
C PRO A 56 -2.34 -10.95 -10.85
N HIS A 57 -1.83 -11.84 -9.99
CA HIS A 57 -2.25 -13.24 -9.93
C HIS A 57 -2.34 -13.71 -8.49
N GLN A 58 -2.94 -14.89 -8.30
CA GLN A 58 -3.15 -15.46 -6.99
C GLN A 58 -1.83 -15.64 -6.23
N PHE A 59 -1.77 -15.04 -5.05
CA PHE A 59 -0.76 -15.32 -4.04
C PHE A 59 -1.17 -16.52 -3.19
N LYS A 60 -0.20 -17.36 -2.86
CA LYS A 60 -0.37 -18.49 -1.95
C LYS A 60 0.74 -18.43 -0.92
N ASP A 61 0.35 -18.23 0.33
CA ASP A 61 1.27 -18.19 1.45
C ASP A 61 1.73 -19.61 1.81
N TYR A 62 2.87 -20.04 1.26
CA TYR A 62 3.46 -21.35 1.55
C TYR A 62 4.43 -21.27 2.74
N GLU A 63 4.91 -20.08 3.04
CA GLU A 63 5.88 -19.77 4.08
C GLU A 63 5.21 -19.51 5.45
N GLY A 64 3.90 -19.24 5.47
CA GLY A 64 3.14 -18.95 6.68
C GLY A 64 3.45 -17.53 7.19
N LEU A 65 3.56 -16.57 6.28
CA LEU A 65 3.87 -15.18 6.59
C LEU A 65 2.73 -14.54 7.39
N PRO A 66 3.05 -13.70 8.39
CA PRO A 66 2.02 -13.00 9.13
C PRO A 66 1.38 -11.90 8.25
N MET A 67 0.12 -12.12 7.87
CA MET A 67 -0.67 -11.14 7.12
C MET A 67 -1.39 -10.17 8.06
N SER A 68 -1.70 -8.98 7.54
CA SER A 68 -2.65 -8.07 8.17
C SER A 68 -4.00 -8.75 8.34
N SER A 69 -4.62 -8.56 9.50
CA SER A 69 -5.96 -9.07 9.81
C SER A 69 -7.05 -8.54 8.87
N ALA A 70 -6.76 -7.49 8.10
CA ALA A 70 -7.64 -7.01 7.05
C ALA A 70 -7.90 -8.06 5.94
N CYS A 71 -7.07 -9.10 5.86
CA CYS A 71 -7.18 -10.17 4.87
C CYS A 71 -7.56 -11.54 5.46
N ASP A 72 -7.91 -11.62 6.75
CA ASP A 72 -8.26 -12.89 7.41
C ASP A 72 -9.43 -13.60 6.72
N ASP A 73 -10.40 -12.84 6.21
CA ASP A 73 -11.59 -13.34 5.52
C ASP A 73 -11.51 -13.20 3.99
N ALA A 74 -10.33 -12.88 3.44
CA ALA A 74 -10.17 -12.70 2.00
C ALA A 74 -10.44 -14.02 1.26
N SER A 75 -11.35 -13.98 0.28
CA SER A 75 -11.66 -15.11 -0.59
C SER A 75 -10.47 -15.53 -1.45
N MET A 76 -9.57 -14.58 -1.74
CA MET A 76 -8.28 -14.78 -2.40
C MET A 76 -7.37 -13.59 -2.12
N MET A 77 -6.08 -13.87 -1.97
CA MET A 77 -5.03 -12.85 -2.01
C MET A 77 -4.38 -12.83 -3.40
N LEU A 78 -4.06 -11.62 -3.88
CA LEU A 78 -3.34 -11.37 -5.11
C LEU A 78 -1.97 -10.76 -4.80
N GLU A 79 -0.98 -11.06 -5.62
CA GLU A 79 0.32 -10.40 -5.60
C GLU A 79 0.44 -9.40 -6.76
N LEU A 80 1.04 -8.23 -6.49
CA LEU A 80 1.35 -7.21 -7.48
C LEU A 80 2.80 -6.71 -7.28
N PRO A 81 3.61 -6.62 -8.35
CA PRO A 81 4.95 -6.04 -8.28
C PRO A 81 4.90 -4.58 -7.87
N VAL A 82 5.80 -4.21 -6.97
CA VAL A 82 5.97 -2.83 -6.49
C VAL A 82 7.45 -2.48 -6.41
N PHE A 83 7.75 -1.19 -6.48
CA PHE A 83 9.11 -0.71 -6.67
C PHE A 83 9.45 0.41 -5.68
N ALA A 84 10.72 0.47 -5.25
CA ALA A 84 11.22 1.45 -4.29
C ALA A 84 11.20 2.90 -4.80
N ASP A 85 11.27 3.12 -6.12
CA ASP A 85 11.08 4.44 -6.74
C ASP A 85 9.57 4.78 -6.91
N GLY A 86 8.69 3.85 -6.56
CA GLY A 86 7.25 4.04 -6.50
C GLY A 86 6.53 4.07 -7.84
N HIS A 87 7.19 3.77 -8.97
CA HIS A 87 6.45 3.65 -10.23
C HIS A 87 5.48 2.44 -10.17
N PRO A 88 4.28 2.53 -10.79
CA PRO A 88 3.38 1.39 -10.85
C PRO A 88 3.85 0.37 -11.89
N TYR A 89 3.64 -0.92 -11.61
CA TYR A 89 3.93 -1.98 -12.58
C TYR A 89 3.12 -1.81 -13.88
N ASN A 90 3.77 -1.96 -15.02
CA ASN A 90 3.14 -1.90 -16.34
C ASN A 90 2.31 -3.15 -16.62
N LEU A 91 1.03 -3.11 -16.23
CA LEU A 91 0.07 -4.21 -16.41
C LEU A 91 -0.31 -4.50 -17.87
N GLU A 92 -0.05 -3.57 -18.80
CA GLU A 92 -0.42 -3.72 -20.22
C GLU A 92 0.65 -4.45 -21.02
N GLN A 93 1.91 -4.05 -20.84
CA GLN A 93 3.05 -4.59 -21.59
C GLN A 93 3.81 -5.66 -20.79
N GLY A 94 3.64 -5.67 -19.47
CA GLY A 94 4.53 -6.34 -18.55
C GLY A 94 5.89 -5.65 -18.46
N GLU A 95 6.59 -5.88 -17.36
CA GLU A 95 7.99 -5.50 -17.20
C GLU A 95 8.68 -6.48 -16.25
N SER A 96 9.97 -6.27 -15.96
CA SER A 96 10.62 -7.05 -14.92
C SER A 96 9.97 -6.72 -13.58
N PRO A 97 9.38 -7.69 -12.87
CA PRO A 97 8.58 -7.39 -11.68
C PRO A 97 9.43 -7.01 -10.46
N GLY A 98 10.75 -7.01 -10.57
CA GLY A 98 11.63 -6.81 -9.41
C GLY A 98 11.36 -7.84 -8.30
N ALA A 99 11.88 -7.54 -7.10
CA ALA A 99 11.86 -8.47 -5.97
C ALA A 99 10.61 -8.34 -5.08
N VAL A 100 9.95 -7.17 -5.04
CA VAL A 100 8.93 -6.86 -4.03
C VAL A 100 7.52 -7.07 -4.57
N ARG A 101 6.63 -7.59 -3.75
CA ARG A 101 5.20 -7.75 -4.02
C ARG A 101 4.37 -7.08 -2.93
N ALA A 102 3.33 -6.37 -3.33
CA ALA A 102 2.22 -6.05 -2.48
C ALA A 102 1.21 -7.19 -2.54
N ILE A 103 0.87 -7.75 -1.37
CA ILE A 103 -0.16 -8.78 -1.23
C ILE A 103 -1.45 -8.09 -0.83
N TYR A 104 -2.54 -8.35 -1.55
CA TYR A 104 -3.81 -7.68 -1.30
C TYR A 104 -5.03 -8.58 -1.51
N SER A 105 -6.10 -8.27 -0.80
CA SER A 105 -7.39 -8.96 -0.91
C SER A 105 -8.07 -8.67 -2.25
N ILE A 106 -8.55 -9.71 -2.93
CA ILE A 106 -9.38 -9.55 -4.14
C ILE A 106 -10.74 -8.91 -3.84
N ASP A 107 -11.20 -8.92 -2.57
CA ASP A 107 -12.56 -8.55 -2.18
C ASP A 107 -12.75 -7.05 -1.93
N ASP A 108 -11.67 -6.33 -1.63
CA ASP A 108 -11.72 -4.91 -1.28
C ASP A 108 -10.41 -4.15 -1.51
N ASN A 109 -9.40 -4.81 -2.09
CA ASN A 109 -8.05 -4.26 -2.23
C ASN A 109 -7.41 -3.87 -0.89
N ALA A 110 -7.79 -4.52 0.22
CA ALA A 110 -7.06 -4.37 1.46
C ALA A 110 -5.61 -4.85 1.29
N LEU A 111 -4.64 -4.02 1.68
CA LEU A 111 -3.23 -4.42 1.71
C LEU A 111 -3.02 -5.41 2.88
N CYS A 112 -2.58 -6.62 2.54
CA CYS A 112 -2.33 -7.70 3.49
C CYS A 112 -0.89 -7.66 4.01
N ALA A 113 0.07 -7.50 3.10
CA ALA A 113 1.49 -7.50 3.42
C ALA A 113 2.29 -6.87 2.27
N ILE A 114 3.53 -6.48 2.57
CA ILE A 114 4.57 -6.21 1.58
C ILE A 114 5.66 -7.25 1.80
N VAL A 115 5.98 -8.00 0.75
CA VAL A 115 6.90 -9.13 0.81
C VAL A 115 7.97 -8.99 -0.27
N ALA A 116 9.12 -9.62 -0.08
CA ALA A 116 10.17 -9.63 -1.08
C ALA A 116 10.78 -11.01 -1.27
N HIS A 117 11.22 -11.28 -2.49
CA HIS A 117 12.06 -12.44 -2.80
C HIS A 117 13.50 -12.21 -2.31
N ASP A 118 14.11 -13.28 -1.79
CA ASP A 118 15.56 -13.34 -1.64
C ASP A 118 16.25 -13.55 -2.99
N THR A 119 17.51 -13.15 -3.08
CA THR A 119 18.25 -12.96 -4.34
C THR A 119 18.34 -14.19 -5.25
N ASN A 120 17.94 -15.39 -4.80
CA ASN A 120 17.96 -16.63 -5.57
C ASN A 120 16.87 -17.64 -5.15
N ASP A 121 15.84 -17.22 -4.41
CA ASP A 121 14.79 -18.14 -3.93
C ASP A 121 13.41 -17.77 -4.49
N SER A 122 12.57 -18.78 -4.68
CA SER A 122 11.15 -18.60 -4.97
C SER A 122 10.36 -18.21 -3.72
N ASN A 123 10.97 -18.34 -2.54
CA ASN A 123 10.34 -18.01 -1.26
C ASN A 123 10.25 -16.49 -1.05
N PHE A 124 9.25 -16.09 -0.27
CA PHE A 124 9.04 -14.72 0.20
C PHE A 124 9.41 -14.54 1.67
N HIS A 125 9.89 -13.34 2.01
CA HIS A 125 9.95 -12.83 3.38
C HIS A 125 9.12 -11.55 3.52
N LEU A 126 8.63 -11.27 4.72
CA LEU A 126 7.98 -10.00 5.03
C LEU A 126 9.01 -8.87 5.05
N CYS A 127 8.66 -7.72 4.47
CA CYS A 127 9.48 -6.52 4.64
C CYS A 127 9.34 -5.96 6.06
N ASP A 128 10.43 -5.43 6.62
CA ASP A 128 10.45 -4.89 7.98
C ASP A 128 9.89 -3.47 8.01
N MET A 129 8.94 -3.18 8.90
CA MET A 129 8.28 -1.86 9.05
C MET A 129 8.91 -1.02 10.17
#